data_AF-A0A1I5NMP9-F1
#
_entry.id   AF-A0A1I5NMP9-F1
#
_cell.length_a   1.000
_cell.length_b   1.000
_cell.length_c   1.000
_cell.angle_alpha   90.00
_cell.angle_beta   90.00
_cell.angle_gamma   90.00
#
_symmetry.space_group_name_H-M   'P 1'
#
loop_
_entity.id
_entity.type
_entity.pdbx_description
1 polymer ?
#
loop_
_entity_poly.entity_id
_entity_poly.type
_entity_poly.pdbx_seq_one_letter_code
_entity_poly.pdbx_strand_id
1 'polypeptide(L)'
;MYSYEERIKAVKLYIKYEHSLASVIQELGYPSSKALYKWFKEYEENGDLSKSSKRKRKFTHEEKQFAVNHYIEYGRNYSRTVRMLGYPDRNMLSDWCKEPAPEARKIRRSKLNYSQEQKKEALIHLVSRKASVQKMAERLHVSRKTLYNWKEELIGEELPPNMTNMPDSPQLEALKNEVDVLKQEVYRLRMEKDILEKSSELVKKNGGINPKHLSNKEKTRVIDALRIFYPLGLLLENLDLVKSSYFYHRSLSNLPDKYTDLRVMLKDIFIESRRAYGYRRMYEVLKNDMLLFLKKLLGDL
;
A
#
# COMPACT_ATOMS: atom_id res chain seq x y z
N MET A 1 -30.54 1.45 50.20
CA MET A 1 -31.91 1.39 49.66
C MET A 1 -32.80 1.92 50.76
N TYR A 2 -33.52 3.03 50.55
CA TYR A 2 -34.23 3.73 51.64
C TYR A 2 -35.51 2.99 52.04
N SER A 3 -35.76 2.93 53.34
CA SER A 3 -36.97 2.33 53.88
C SER A 3 -38.21 3.15 53.49
N TYR A 4 -39.39 2.53 53.58
CA TYR A 4 -40.67 3.23 53.34
C TYR A 4 -40.83 4.42 54.30
N GLU A 5 -40.44 4.25 55.56
CA GLU A 5 -40.52 5.28 56.59
C GLU A 5 -39.60 6.47 56.29
N GLU A 6 -38.35 6.20 55.87
CA GLU A 6 -37.38 7.22 55.47
C GLU A 6 -37.88 8.02 54.25
N ARG A 7 -38.49 7.34 53.27
CA ARG A 7 -39.06 7.97 52.07
C ARG A 7 -40.23 8.89 52.41
N ILE A 8 -41.18 8.43 53.24
CA ILE A 8 -42.32 9.25 53.66
C ILE A 8 -41.85 10.43 54.49
N LYS A 9 -40.89 10.25 55.40
CA LYS A 9 -40.32 11.33 56.20
C LYS A 9 -39.73 12.43 55.31
N ALA A 10 -38.96 12.04 54.29
CA ALA A 10 -38.38 12.99 53.33
C ALA A 10 -39.45 13.75 52.52
N VAL A 11 -40.51 13.06 52.06
CA VAL A 11 -41.62 13.69 51.32
C VAL A 11 -42.43 14.65 52.21
N LYS A 12 -42.70 14.29 53.46
CA LYS A 12 -43.39 15.18 54.41
C LYS A 12 -42.58 16.44 54.72
N LEU A 13 -41.26 16.31 54.92
CA LEU A 13 -40.37 17.46 55.10
C LEU A 13 -40.30 18.33 53.85
N TYR A 14 -40.35 17.73 52.67
CA TYR A 14 -40.38 18.46 51.40
C TYR A 14 -41.63 19.34 51.25
N ILE A 15 -42.80 18.84 51.66
CA ILE A 15 -44.05 19.62 51.69
C ILE A 15 -43.96 20.72 52.75
N LYS A 16 -43.40 20.41 53.93
CA LYS A 16 -43.24 21.37 55.03
C LYS A 16 -42.35 22.57 54.65
N TYR A 17 -41.32 22.36 53.85
CA TYR A 17 -40.39 23.41 53.39
C TYR A 17 -40.77 24.02 52.04
N GLU A 18 -42.06 24.06 51.70
CA GLU A 18 -42.56 24.68 50.48
C GLU A 18 -41.82 24.20 49.22
N HIS A 19 -41.52 22.90 49.16
CA HIS A 19 -40.80 22.26 48.05
C HIS A 19 -39.32 22.67 47.90
N SER A 20 -38.67 23.14 48.98
CA SER A 20 -37.22 23.33 49.01
C SER A 20 -36.45 22.01 49.09
N LEU A 21 -35.88 21.57 47.97
CA LEU A 21 -35.05 20.36 47.90
C LEU A 21 -33.77 20.48 48.74
N ALA A 22 -33.14 21.66 48.74
CA ALA A 22 -31.87 21.90 49.42
C ALA A 22 -32.01 21.75 50.94
N SER A 23 -33.08 22.30 51.51
CA SER A 23 -33.37 22.24 52.94
C SER A 23 -33.57 20.80 53.43
N VAL A 24 -34.29 19.98 52.67
CA VAL A 24 -34.52 18.56 53.02
C VAL A 24 -33.22 17.75 52.98
N ILE A 25 -32.38 17.98 51.96
CA ILE A 25 -31.10 17.27 51.80
C ILE A 25 -30.12 17.69 52.90
N GLN A 26 -30.09 18.97 53.26
CA GLN A 26 -29.23 19.49 54.31
C GLN A 26 -29.61 18.95 55.70
N GLU A 27 -30.91 18.77 55.97
CA GLU A 27 -31.39 18.26 57.26
C GLU A 27 -31.28 16.74 57.39
N LEU A 28 -31.63 15.99 56.36
CA LEU A 28 -31.65 14.52 56.42
C LEU A 28 -30.33 13.88 55.96
N GLY A 29 -29.50 14.58 55.18
CA GLY A 29 -28.28 14.01 54.56
C GLY A 29 -28.56 12.99 53.44
N TYR A 30 -29.82 12.73 53.16
CA TYR A 30 -30.37 11.90 52.08
C TYR A 30 -31.74 12.47 51.71
N PRO A 31 -32.41 12.07 50.61
CA PRO A 31 -31.98 11.31 49.44
C PRO A 31 -31.39 12.22 48.35
N SER A 32 -31.05 11.68 47.18
CA SER A 32 -30.70 12.53 46.03
C SER A 32 -31.90 13.36 45.54
N SER A 33 -31.63 14.56 45.01
CA SER A 33 -32.66 15.46 44.45
C SER A 33 -33.62 14.73 43.49
N LYS A 34 -33.09 13.88 42.60
CA LYS A 34 -33.88 13.07 41.66
C LYS A 34 -34.77 12.03 42.35
N ALA A 35 -34.32 11.45 43.46
CA ALA A 35 -35.09 10.47 44.21
C ALA A 35 -36.23 11.13 44.99
N LEU A 36 -35.98 12.28 45.65
CA LEU A 36 -37.01 13.03 46.36
C LEU A 36 -38.12 13.49 45.41
N TYR A 37 -37.75 14.02 44.24
CA TYR A 37 -38.72 14.42 43.21
C TYR A 37 -39.60 13.25 42.75
N LYS A 38 -38.99 12.07 42.54
CA LYS A 38 -39.73 10.87 42.16
C LYS A 38 -40.69 10.40 43.25
N TRP A 39 -40.27 10.42 44.52
CA TRP A 39 -41.12 10.04 45.64
C TRP A 39 -42.26 11.04 45.84
N PHE A 40 -41.98 12.33 45.74
CA PHE A 40 -43.01 13.36 45.83
C PHE A 40 -44.05 13.22 44.72
N LYS A 41 -43.62 12.99 43.47
CA LYS A 41 -44.53 12.73 42.35
C LYS A 41 -45.39 11.47 42.57
N GLU A 42 -44.80 10.40 43.06
CA GLU A 42 -45.54 9.17 43.39
C GLU A 42 -46.59 9.39 44.50
N TYR A 43 -46.25 10.24 45.49
CA TYR A 43 -47.13 10.62 46.60
C TYR A 43 -48.26 11.56 46.16
N GLU A 44 -47.99 12.50 45.26
CA GLU A 44 -49.00 13.41 44.68
C GLU A 44 -50.03 12.63 43.83
N GLU A 45 -49.58 11.65 43.04
CA GLU A 45 -50.46 10.85 42.17
C GLU A 45 -51.30 9.82 42.94
N ASN A 46 -50.79 9.22 44.02
CA ASN A 46 -51.43 8.07 44.69
C ASN A 46 -51.87 8.35 46.14
N GLY A 47 -51.52 9.50 46.71
CA GLY A 47 -51.75 9.84 48.13
C GLY A 47 -50.87 9.07 49.13
N ASP A 48 -50.07 8.10 48.66
CA ASP A 48 -49.12 7.33 49.46
C ASP A 48 -47.95 6.81 48.60
N LEU A 49 -46.85 6.43 49.25
CA LEU A 49 -45.69 5.83 48.62
C LEU A 49 -45.82 4.30 48.53
N SER A 50 -45.37 3.66 47.44
CA SER A 50 -45.39 2.19 47.37
C SER A 50 -44.41 1.57 48.39
N LYS A 51 -44.93 0.69 49.26
CA LYS A 51 -44.14 -0.07 50.27
C LYS A 51 -43.08 -0.99 49.65
N SER A 52 -43.35 -1.51 48.45
CA SER A 52 -42.40 -2.33 47.68
C SER A 52 -41.96 -1.62 46.40
N SER A 53 -40.66 -1.66 46.09
CA SER A 53 -40.16 -1.22 44.78
C SER A 53 -40.68 -2.17 43.70
N LYS A 54 -41.62 -1.72 42.86
CA LYS A 54 -42.12 -2.52 41.73
C LYS A 54 -40.93 -2.83 40.80
N ARG A 55 -40.45 -4.08 40.80
CA ARG A 55 -39.43 -4.53 39.83
C ARG A 55 -40.01 -4.34 38.43
N LYS A 56 -39.28 -3.65 37.55
CA LYS A 56 -39.67 -3.54 36.13
C LYS A 56 -39.83 -4.95 35.57
N ARG A 57 -40.97 -5.23 34.92
CA ARG A 57 -41.22 -6.51 34.24
C ARG A 57 -40.07 -6.80 33.27
N LYS A 58 -39.59 -8.05 33.23
CA LYS A 58 -38.63 -8.49 32.21
C LYS A 58 -39.39 -8.57 30.89
N PHE A 59 -38.88 -7.93 29.85
CA PHE A 59 -39.47 -7.95 28.50
C PHE A 59 -39.53 -9.38 27.95
N THR A 60 -40.66 -9.74 27.35
CA THR A 60 -40.89 -11.06 26.75
C THR A 60 -40.05 -11.22 25.47
N HIS A 61 -39.88 -12.46 24.99
CA HIS A 61 -39.12 -12.70 23.76
C HIS A 61 -39.80 -12.05 22.53
N GLU A 62 -41.14 -12.08 22.49
CA GLU A 62 -41.94 -11.47 21.42
C GLU A 62 -41.78 -9.95 21.38
N GLU A 63 -41.81 -9.28 22.53
CA GLU A 63 -41.57 -7.83 22.65
C GLU A 63 -40.18 -7.45 22.12
N LYS A 64 -39.17 -8.29 22.40
CA LYS A 64 -37.80 -8.08 21.89
C LYS A 64 -37.76 -8.23 20.37
N GLN A 65 -38.37 -9.28 19.83
CA GLN A 65 -38.36 -9.55 18.40
C GLN A 65 -39.11 -8.46 17.62
N PHE A 66 -40.25 -8.01 18.15
CA PHE A 66 -41.01 -6.91 17.56
C PHE A 66 -40.19 -5.62 17.49
N ALA A 67 -39.50 -5.27 18.58
CA ALA A 67 -38.64 -4.08 18.61
C ALA A 67 -37.47 -4.16 17.60
N VAL A 68 -36.89 -5.35 17.41
CA VAL A 68 -35.83 -5.59 16.42
C VAL A 68 -36.37 -5.49 14.99
N ASN A 69 -37.53 -6.08 14.69
CA ASN A 69 -38.15 -6.02 13.37
C ASN A 69 -38.50 -4.57 13.00
N HIS A 70 -39.13 -3.83 13.92
CA HIS A 70 -39.42 -2.42 13.73
C HIS A 70 -38.15 -1.57 13.55
N TYR A 71 -37.03 -1.95 14.17
CA TYR A 71 -35.75 -1.27 13.92
C TYR A 71 -35.26 -1.47 12.48
N ILE A 72 -35.42 -2.68 11.94
CA ILE A 72 -35.00 -3.02 10.58
C ILE A 72 -35.87 -2.30 9.55
N GLU A 73 -37.19 -2.38 9.70
CA GLU A 73 -38.16 -1.79 8.76
C GLU A 73 -38.07 -0.26 8.69
N TYR A 74 -37.88 0.42 9.83
CA TYR A 74 -37.93 1.89 9.90
C TYR A 74 -36.55 2.57 9.77
N GLY A 75 -35.63 1.94 9.04
CA GLY A 75 -34.37 2.59 8.62
C GLY A 75 -33.25 2.58 9.67
N ARG A 76 -33.21 1.57 10.55
CA ARG A 76 -32.08 1.28 11.44
C ARG A 76 -31.71 2.45 12.38
N ASN A 77 -32.71 3.13 12.93
CA ASN A 77 -32.53 4.23 13.88
C ASN A 77 -33.09 3.89 15.28
N TYR A 78 -32.19 3.56 16.21
CA TYR A 78 -32.56 3.19 17.58
C TYR A 78 -33.43 4.25 18.28
N SER A 79 -33.10 5.54 18.16
CA SER A 79 -33.86 6.60 18.82
C SER A 79 -35.29 6.72 18.27
N ARG A 80 -35.51 6.40 17.00
CA ARG A 80 -36.84 6.43 16.38
C ARG A 80 -37.69 5.28 16.88
N THR A 81 -37.14 4.07 16.90
CA THR A 81 -37.81 2.87 17.41
C THR A 81 -38.20 3.04 18.87
N VAL A 82 -37.29 3.54 19.72
CA VAL A 82 -37.58 3.80 21.14
C VAL A 82 -38.67 4.86 21.34
N ARG A 83 -38.66 5.93 20.52
CA ARG A 83 -39.70 6.97 20.60
C ARG A 83 -41.07 6.44 20.18
N MET A 84 -41.12 5.57 19.18
CA MET A 84 -42.37 5.07 18.61
C MET A 84 -43.00 3.96 19.45
N LEU A 85 -42.18 3.07 20.02
CA LEU A 85 -42.62 1.96 20.86
C LEU A 85 -42.76 2.34 22.34
N GLY A 86 -42.08 3.39 22.81
CA GLY A 86 -42.07 3.80 24.22
C GLY A 86 -41.24 2.89 25.15
N TYR A 87 -40.77 1.77 24.62
CA TYR A 87 -39.81 0.81 25.18
C TYR A 87 -39.05 0.19 24.01
N PRO A 88 -37.90 -0.49 24.17
CA PRO A 88 -36.96 -0.51 25.30
C PRO A 88 -36.03 0.73 25.32
N ASP A 89 -35.06 0.79 26.25
CA ASP A 89 -34.01 1.82 26.19
C ASP A 89 -33.08 1.61 24.97
N ARG A 90 -32.44 2.69 24.49
CA ARG A 90 -31.57 2.68 23.31
C ARG A 90 -30.46 1.63 23.41
N ASN A 91 -29.85 1.49 24.59
CA ASN A 91 -28.78 0.53 24.80
C ASN A 91 -29.31 -0.91 24.79
N MET A 92 -30.48 -1.14 25.40
CA MET A 92 -31.13 -2.45 25.37
C MET A 92 -31.51 -2.87 23.94
N LEU A 93 -32.05 -1.96 23.13
CA LEU A 93 -32.33 -2.24 21.72
C LEU A 93 -31.05 -2.56 20.94
N SER A 94 -29.97 -1.83 21.19
CA SER A 94 -28.67 -2.13 20.58
C SER A 94 -28.12 -3.49 20.99
N ASP A 95 -28.39 -3.93 22.22
CA ASP A 95 -28.00 -5.25 22.71
C ASP A 95 -28.86 -6.36 22.11
N TRP A 96 -30.18 -6.13 21.98
CA TRP A 96 -31.10 -7.08 21.36
C TRP A 96 -30.85 -7.26 19.88
N CYS A 97 -30.35 -6.25 19.17
CA CYS A 97 -29.94 -6.39 17.77
C CYS A 97 -28.62 -7.16 17.58
N LYS A 98 -27.91 -7.59 18.65
CA LYS A 98 -26.59 -8.24 18.51
C LYS A 98 -26.65 -9.65 17.94
N GLU A 99 -27.62 -10.45 18.38
CA GLU A 99 -27.80 -11.86 17.97
C GLU A 99 -28.66 -12.00 16.69
N PRO A 100 -29.84 -11.37 16.57
CA PRO A 100 -30.75 -11.61 15.45
C PRO A 100 -30.42 -10.82 14.18
N ALA A 101 -29.61 -9.75 14.23
CA ALA A 101 -29.36 -8.91 13.06
C ALA A 101 -27.94 -8.26 13.05
N PRO A 102 -26.87 -9.06 12.92
CA PRO A 102 -25.50 -8.54 12.86
C PRO A 102 -25.28 -7.61 11.66
N GLU A 103 -25.95 -7.85 10.52
CA GLU A 103 -25.87 -7.02 9.30
C GLU A 103 -26.62 -5.68 9.41
N ALA A 104 -27.62 -5.59 10.29
CA ALA A 104 -28.35 -4.35 10.51
C ALA A 104 -27.58 -3.36 11.39
N ARG A 105 -26.44 -3.77 11.97
CA ARG A 105 -25.58 -2.87 12.74
C ARG A 105 -25.07 -1.75 11.84
N LYS A 106 -25.27 -0.51 12.29
CA LYS A 106 -24.51 0.63 11.76
C LYS A 106 -23.02 0.40 12.05
N ILE A 107 -22.28 -0.02 11.03
CA ILE A 107 -20.82 -0.02 11.06
C ILE A 107 -20.38 1.41 11.38
N ARG A 108 -19.68 1.61 12.50
CA ARG A 108 -19.04 2.90 12.78
C ARG A 108 -17.97 3.09 11.72
N ARG A 109 -18.18 4.03 10.80
CA ARG A 109 -17.24 4.41 9.72
C ARG A 109 -15.83 4.78 10.22
N SER A 110 -15.66 4.97 11.54
CA SER A 110 -14.39 5.31 12.19
C SER A 110 -13.48 4.11 12.52
N LYS A 111 -13.87 2.86 12.23
CA LYS A 111 -13.10 1.65 12.62
C LYS A 111 -12.49 0.88 11.44
N LEU A 112 -12.47 1.45 10.24
CA LEU A 112 -11.72 0.89 9.13
C LEU A 112 -10.26 1.33 9.31
N ASN A 113 -9.39 0.38 9.70
CA ASN A 113 -7.96 0.62 9.78
C ASN A 113 -7.41 0.67 8.34
N TYR A 114 -7.16 1.87 7.83
CA TYR A 114 -6.57 2.04 6.51
C TYR A 114 -5.05 1.95 6.59
N SER A 115 -4.46 1.17 5.68
CA SER A 115 -3.01 1.13 5.50
C SER A 115 -2.49 2.52 5.09
N GLN A 116 -1.26 2.83 5.45
CA GLN A 116 -0.60 4.08 5.07
C GLN A 116 -0.50 4.22 3.53
N GLU A 117 -0.41 3.11 2.81
CA GLU A 117 -0.43 3.07 1.34
C GLU A 117 -1.79 3.51 0.78
N GLN A 118 -2.89 3.02 1.37
CA GLN A 118 -4.25 3.40 0.97
C GLN A 118 -4.52 4.88 1.23
N LYS A 119 -4.01 5.43 2.35
CA LYS A 119 -4.07 6.87 2.61
C LYS A 119 -3.29 7.67 1.55
N LYS A 120 -2.08 7.23 1.20
CA LYS A 120 -1.22 7.88 0.18
C LYS A 120 -1.84 7.83 -1.21
N GLU A 121 -2.39 6.70 -1.63
CA GLU A 121 -3.08 6.56 -2.91
C GLU A 121 -4.30 7.51 -3.01
N ALA A 122 -5.11 7.56 -1.94
CA ALA A 122 -6.23 8.50 -1.85
C ALA A 122 -5.79 9.97 -1.98
N LEU A 123 -4.65 10.32 -1.39
CA LEU A 123 -4.05 11.66 -1.48
C LEU A 123 -3.51 11.98 -2.87
N ILE A 124 -2.83 11.05 -3.53
CA ILE A 124 -2.35 11.23 -4.91
C ILE A 124 -3.53 11.54 -5.82
N HIS A 125 -4.64 10.80 -5.68
CA HIS A 125 -5.85 11.06 -6.45
C HIS A 125 -6.51 12.39 -6.11
N LEU A 126 -6.51 12.78 -4.84
CA LEU A 126 -7.01 14.08 -4.36
C LEU A 126 -6.22 15.23 -4.99
N VAL A 127 -4.89 15.18 -4.92
CA VAL A 127 -3.97 16.22 -5.42
C VAL A 127 -3.98 16.29 -6.95
N SER A 128 -4.01 15.13 -7.62
CA SER A 128 -3.97 15.05 -9.09
C SER A 128 -5.28 15.48 -9.78
N ARG A 129 -6.34 15.82 -9.02
CA ARG A 129 -7.71 16.13 -9.51
C ARG A 129 -8.29 15.09 -10.49
N LYS A 130 -7.76 13.87 -10.57
CA LYS A 130 -8.16 12.84 -11.53
C LYS A 130 -9.57 12.28 -11.27
N ALA A 131 -10.13 12.52 -10.08
CA ALA A 131 -11.49 12.10 -9.72
C ALA A 131 -12.13 13.07 -8.70
N SER A 132 -13.46 13.14 -8.68
CA SER A 132 -14.22 13.88 -7.67
C SER A 132 -13.95 13.30 -6.27
N VAL A 133 -13.70 14.19 -5.30
CA VAL A 133 -13.50 13.85 -3.88
C VAL A 133 -14.66 13.03 -3.33
N GLN A 134 -15.88 13.29 -3.82
CA GLN A 134 -17.09 12.54 -3.45
C GLN A 134 -17.01 11.08 -3.90
N LYS A 135 -16.64 10.85 -5.16
CA LYS A 135 -16.53 9.52 -5.77
C LYS A 135 -15.44 8.68 -5.10
N MET A 136 -14.35 9.32 -4.65
CA MET A 136 -13.30 8.67 -3.87
C MET A 136 -13.74 8.33 -2.45
N ALA A 137 -14.47 9.24 -1.79
CA ALA A 137 -15.03 9.00 -0.47
C ALA A 137 -16.00 7.80 -0.48
N GLU A 138 -16.81 7.69 -1.53
CA GLU A 138 -17.70 6.55 -1.75
C GLU A 138 -16.95 5.25 -2.01
N ARG A 139 -15.94 5.26 -2.90
CA ARG A 139 -15.10 4.08 -3.20
C ARG A 139 -14.38 3.53 -1.97
N LEU A 140 -13.87 4.44 -1.13
CA LEU A 140 -13.16 4.09 0.10
C LEU A 140 -14.11 3.97 1.29
N HIS A 141 -15.42 4.16 1.13
CA HIS A 141 -16.40 4.18 2.22
C HIS A 141 -16.04 5.12 3.41
N VAL A 142 -15.33 6.21 3.12
CA VAL A 142 -14.95 7.24 4.09
C VAL A 142 -15.77 8.50 3.93
N SER A 143 -15.77 9.36 4.95
CA SER A 143 -16.33 10.70 4.80
C SER A 143 -15.35 11.58 4.03
N ARG A 144 -15.87 12.56 3.29
CA ARG A 144 -15.06 13.63 2.69
C ARG A 144 -14.15 14.31 3.73
N LYS A 145 -14.66 14.51 4.95
CA LYS A 145 -13.88 15.07 6.07
C LYS A 145 -12.66 14.20 6.42
N THR A 146 -12.80 12.87 6.36
CA THR A 146 -11.71 11.94 6.65
C THR A 146 -10.56 12.07 5.64
N LEU A 147 -10.87 12.33 4.36
CA LEU A 147 -9.85 12.57 3.33
C LEU A 147 -9.05 13.85 3.59
N TYR A 148 -9.70 14.93 4.03
CA TYR A 148 -9.01 16.16 4.42
C TYR A 148 -8.20 15.99 5.70
N ASN A 149 -8.72 15.26 6.69
CA ASN A 149 -7.95 14.92 7.88
C ASN A 149 -6.70 14.09 7.53
N TRP A 150 -6.77 13.15 6.59
CA TRP A 150 -5.60 12.41 6.12
C TRP A 150 -4.61 13.31 5.37
N LYS A 151 -5.10 14.32 4.63
CA LYS A 151 -4.25 15.33 4.00
C LYS A 151 -3.45 16.10 5.06
N GLU A 152 -4.12 16.57 6.10
CA GLU A 152 -3.52 17.31 7.20
C GLU A 152 -2.53 16.44 8.00
N GLU A 153 -2.88 15.18 8.27
CA GLU A 153 -2.04 14.21 9.00
C GLU A 153 -0.75 13.83 8.24
N LEU A 154 -0.81 13.69 6.90
CA LEU A 154 0.32 13.19 6.10
C LEU A 154 1.15 14.28 5.42
N ILE A 155 0.57 15.47 5.19
CA ILE A 155 1.23 16.56 4.44
C ILE A 155 1.41 17.81 5.32
N GLY A 156 0.66 17.95 6.42
CA GLY A 156 0.71 19.15 7.27
C GLY A 156 0.05 20.38 6.64
N GLU A 157 0.36 21.57 7.17
CA GLU A 157 -0.19 22.88 6.76
C GLU A 157 0.36 23.41 5.42
N GLU A 158 1.27 22.67 4.77
CA GLU A 158 2.01 23.13 3.58
C GLU A 158 1.17 23.25 2.29
N LEU A 159 -0.10 22.81 2.29
CA LEU A 159 -0.98 22.96 1.13
C LEU A 159 -2.24 23.75 1.47
N PRO A 160 -2.58 24.81 0.71
CA PRO A 160 -3.72 25.64 0.99
C PRO A 160 -5.04 24.85 1.08
N PRO A 161 -5.98 25.30 1.93
CA PRO A 161 -7.25 24.61 2.17
C PRO A 161 -8.15 24.56 0.93
N ASN A 162 -8.01 25.54 0.03
CA ASN A 162 -8.75 25.61 -1.23
C ASN A 162 -7.84 25.26 -2.41
N MET A 163 -8.12 24.11 -3.02
CA MET A 163 -7.42 23.66 -4.22
C MET A 163 -7.75 24.49 -5.47
N THR A 164 -8.67 25.46 -5.42
CA THR A 164 -9.14 26.23 -6.59
C THR A 164 -8.04 27.09 -7.21
N ASN A 165 -7.11 27.62 -6.41
CA ASN A 165 -5.94 28.36 -6.88
C ASN A 165 -4.68 27.63 -6.40
N MET A 166 -4.24 26.64 -7.18
CA MET A 166 -2.84 26.26 -7.12
C MET A 166 -2.10 27.40 -7.82
N PRO A 167 -1.23 28.17 -7.14
CA PRO A 167 -0.38 29.08 -7.88
C PRO A 167 0.44 28.20 -8.81
N ASP A 168 0.62 28.62 -10.07
CA ASP A 168 1.76 28.19 -10.87
C ASP A 168 3.02 28.67 -10.13
N SER A 169 3.38 27.94 -9.07
CA SER A 169 4.49 28.25 -8.21
C SER A 169 5.75 27.79 -8.93
N PRO A 170 6.76 28.65 -9.09
CA PRO A 170 8.07 28.25 -9.60
C PRO A 170 8.66 27.03 -8.87
N GLN A 171 8.26 26.81 -7.62
CA GLN A 171 8.68 25.66 -6.82
C GLN A 171 8.07 24.34 -7.33
N LEU A 172 6.85 24.36 -7.87
CA LEU A 172 6.21 23.16 -8.43
C LEU A 172 6.87 22.73 -9.73
N GLU A 173 7.24 23.69 -10.59
CA GLU A 173 8.01 23.41 -11.80
C GLU A 173 9.42 22.92 -11.47
N ALA A 174 10.09 23.55 -10.50
CA ALA A 174 11.38 23.08 -9.99
C ALA A 174 11.30 21.63 -9.49
N LEU A 175 10.26 21.28 -8.72
CA LEU A 175 10.08 19.93 -8.19
C LEU A 175 9.74 18.91 -9.30
N LYS A 176 8.96 19.29 -10.31
CA LYS A 176 8.73 18.44 -11.50
C LYS A 176 10.03 18.18 -12.25
N ASN A 177 10.83 19.21 -12.47
CA ASN A 177 12.13 19.09 -13.11
C ASN A 177 13.06 18.18 -12.29
N GLU A 178 13.08 18.31 -10.96
CA GLU A 178 13.84 17.44 -10.08
C GLU A 178 13.41 15.98 -10.19
N VAL A 179 12.10 15.70 -10.19
CA VAL A 179 11.57 14.34 -10.38
C VAL A 179 12.00 13.77 -11.74
N ASP A 180 11.99 14.56 -12.80
CA ASP A 180 12.38 14.10 -14.13
C ASP A 180 13.89 13.87 -14.24
N VAL A 181 14.71 14.72 -13.61
CA VAL A 181 16.16 14.49 -13.45
C VAL A 181 16.42 13.19 -12.68
N LEU A 182 15.72 12.96 -11.57
CA LEU A 182 15.86 11.73 -10.77
C LEU A 182 15.44 10.48 -11.54
N LYS A 183 14.38 10.55 -12.36
CA LYS A 183 14.00 9.42 -13.22
C LYS A 183 15.06 9.10 -14.27
N GLN A 184 15.66 10.14 -14.88
CA GLN A 184 16.75 9.97 -15.82
C GLN A 184 17.96 9.32 -15.14
N GLU A 185 18.30 9.75 -13.92
CA GLU A 185 19.40 9.18 -13.15
C GLU A 185 19.14 7.72 -12.76
N VAL A 186 17.93 7.39 -12.31
CA VAL A 186 17.54 6.00 -12.03
C VAL A 186 17.64 5.13 -13.29
N TYR A 187 17.22 5.63 -14.45
CA TYR A 187 17.35 4.92 -15.71
C TYR A 187 18.82 4.67 -16.07
N ARG A 188 19.67 5.69 -15.93
CA ARG A 188 21.12 5.61 -16.15
C ARG A 188 21.78 4.61 -15.23
N LEU A 189 21.55 4.70 -13.91
CA LEU A 189 22.13 3.80 -12.92
C LEU A 189 21.73 2.34 -13.13
N ARG A 190 20.47 2.08 -13.53
CA ARG A 190 20.03 0.73 -13.91
C ARG A 190 20.82 0.20 -15.10
N MET A 191 21.02 1.03 -16.13
CA MET A 191 21.80 0.65 -17.30
C MET A 191 23.27 0.38 -16.94
N GLU A 192 23.90 1.26 -16.16
CA GLU A 192 25.29 1.07 -15.71
C GLU A 192 25.45 -0.22 -14.90
N LYS A 193 24.48 -0.54 -14.03
CA LYS A 193 24.45 -1.81 -13.29
C LYS A 193 24.36 -3.01 -14.24
N ASP A 194 23.43 -3.00 -15.19
CA ASP A 194 23.24 -4.10 -16.14
C ASP A 194 24.49 -4.29 -17.02
N ILE A 195 25.16 -3.20 -17.41
CA ILE A 195 26.46 -3.23 -18.10
C ILE A 195 27.52 -3.93 -17.23
N LEU A 196 27.61 -3.58 -15.94
CA LEU A 196 28.56 -4.19 -15.01
C LEU A 196 28.29 -5.69 -14.82
N GLU A 197 27.03 -6.06 -14.58
CA GLU A 197 26.63 -7.47 -14.42
C GLU A 197 26.96 -8.25 -15.69
N LYS A 198 26.56 -7.77 -16.87
CA LYS A 198 26.82 -8.47 -18.13
C LYS A 198 28.30 -8.54 -18.50
N SER A 199 29.06 -7.49 -18.18
CA SER A 199 30.51 -7.49 -18.36
C SER A 199 31.17 -8.56 -17.49
N SER A 200 30.73 -8.70 -16.23
CA SER A 200 31.26 -9.70 -15.30
C SER A 200 30.95 -11.14 -15.72
N GLU A 201 29.79 -11.39 -16.33
CA GLU A 201 29.42 -12.71 -16.85
C GLU A 201 30.23 -13.11 -18.09
N LEU A 202 30.44 -12.17 -19.02
CA LEU A 202 31.02 -12.46 -20.33
C LEU A 202 32.56 -12.46 -20.32
N VAL A 203 33.19 -11.76 -19.38
CA VAL A 203 34.65 -11.61 -19.30
C VAL A 203 35.17 -12.56 -18.24
N LYS A 204 35.79 -13.67 -18.68
CA LYS A 204 36.38 -14.67 -17.79
C LYS A 204 37.51 -14.06 -16.95
N LYS A 205 37.22 -13.68 -15.70
CA LYS A 205 38.08 -13.52 -14.49
C LYS A 205 39.51 -12.93 -14.59
N ASN A 206 39.99 -12.46 -15.74
CA ASN A 206 41.43 -12.19 -15.94
C ASN A 206 41.78 -10.73 -16.28
N GLY A 207 40.84 -9.79 -16.17
CA GLY A 207 41.11 -8.41 -16.61
C GLY A 207 40.18 -7.34 -16.04
N GLY A 208 40.02 -7.29 -14.72
CA GLY A 208 39.32 -6.19 -14.04
C GLY A 208 37.80 -6.13 -14.29
N ILE A 209 37.05 -5.64 -13.31
CA ILE A 209 35.58 -5.53 -13.38
C ILE A 209 35.15 -4.26 -14.14
N ASN A 210 36.10 -3.37 -14.46
CA ASN A 210 35.81 -2.08 -15.09
C ASN A 210 35.44 -2.24 -16.57
N PRO A 211 34.18 -1.97 -16.96
CA PRO A 211 33.66 -2.22 -18.31
C PRO A 211 34.30 -1.29 -19.36
N LYS A 212 34.91 -0.19 -18.93
CA LYS A 212 35.65 0.75 -19.78
C LYS A 212 36.99 0.21 -20.29
N HIS A 213 37.62 -0.69 -19.54
CA HIS A 213 38.91 -1.29 -19.89
C HIS A 213 38.78 -2.57 -20.72
N LEU A 214 37.55 -2.94 -21.10
CA LEU A 214 37.28 -4.09 -21.96
C LEU A 214 37.82 -3.87 -23.37
N SER A 215 38.20 -4.96 -24.04
CA SER A 215 38.52 -4.93 -25.46
C SER A 215 37.30 -4.48 -26.28
N ASN A 216 37.50 -3.79 -27.40
CA ASN A 216 36.40 -3.40 -28.31
C ASN A 216 35.53 -4.60 -28.73
N LYS A 217 36.11 -5.80 -28.81
CA LYS A 217 35.38 -7.06 -29.07
C LYS A 217 34.47 -7.45 -27.91
N GLU A 218 34.94 -7.30 -26.67
CA GLU A 218 34.18 -7.60 -25.45
C GLU A 218 33.09 -6.57 -25.23
N LYS A 219 33.40 -5.27 -25.40
CA LYS A 219 32.41 -4.19 -25.41
C LYS A 219 31.28 -4.47 -26.39
N THR A 220 31.61 -4.91 -27.61
CA THR A 220 30.61 -5.26 -28.63
C THR A 220 29.70 -6.41 -28.18
N ARG A 221 30.23 -7.44 -27.50
CA ARG A 221 29.43 -8.55 -26.96
C ARG A 221 28.49 -8.11 -25.84
N VAL A 222 28.96 -7.25 -24.94
CA VAL A 222 28.14 -6.68 -23.86
C VAL A 222 27.01 -5.84 -24.46
N ILE A 223 27.33 -4.98 -25.44
CA ILE A 223 26.34 -4.15 -26.15
C ILE A 223 25.31 -5.04 -26.86
N ASP A 224 25.74 -6.07 -27.59
CA ASP A 224 24.81 -6.95 -28.30
C ASP A 224 23.87 -7.70 -27.36
N ALA A 225 24.32 -8.06 -26.15
CA ALA A 225 23.47 -8.70 -25.14
C ALA A 225 22.45 -7.72 -24.52
N LEU A 226 22.83 -6.46 -24.29
CA LEU A 226 21.99 -5.44 -23.64
C LEU A 226 21.13 -4.64 -24.61
N ARG A 227 21.36 -4.79 -25.93
CA ARG A 227 20.62 -4.11 -26.99
C ARG A 227 19.12 -4.41 -27.01
N ILE A 228 18.68 -5.50 -26.36
CA ILE A 228 17.26 -5.83 -26.20
C ILE A 228 16.57 -4.86 -25.23
N PHE A 229 17.30 -4.35 -24.24
CA PHE A 229 16.75 -3.54 -23.14
C PHE A 229 17.06 -2.05 -23.27
N TYR A 230 18.16 -1.69 -23.94
CA TYR A 230 18.66 -0.32 -23.99
C TYR A 230 18.98 0.16 -25.42
N PRO A 231 18.79 1.47 -25.72
CA PRO A 231 19.19 2.05 -27.00
C PRO A 231 20.71 1.95 -27.24
N LEU A 232 21.10 1.65 -28.48
CA LEU A 232 22.50 1.49 -28.88
C LEU A 232 23.35 2.73 -28.58
N GLY A 233 22.81 3.94 -28.79
CA GLY A 233 23.56 5.18 -28.56
C GLY A 233 24.05 5.31 -27.12
N LEU A 234 23.17 5.07 -26.15
CA LEU A 234 23.48 5.16 -24.73
C LEU A 234 24.48 4.08 -24.29
N LEU A 235 24.37 2.87 -24.84
CA LEU A 235 25.31 1.80 -24.56
C LEU A 235 26.72 2.09 -25.10
N LEU A 236 26.82 2.72 -26.27
CA LEU A 236 28.09 3.13 -26.89
C LEU A 236 28.78 4.23 -26.07
N GLU A 237 28.01 5.20 -25.59
CA GLU A 237 28.51 6.29 -24.72
C GLU A 237 29.03 5.75 -23.38
N ASN A 238 28.30 4.84 -22.74
CA ASN A 238 28.71 4.28 -21.44
C ASN A 238 30.00 3.43 -21.52
N LEU A 239 30.23 2.76 -22.65
CA LEU A 239 31.38 1.88 -22.87
C LEU A 239 32.53 2.56 -23.62
N ASP A 240 32.44 3.86 -23.91
CA ASP A 240 33.42 4.61 -24.69
C ASP A 240 33.77 3.89 -26.02
N LEU A 241 32.75 3.40 -26.75
CA LEU A 241 32.91 2.69 -28.02
C LEU A 241 32.32 3.49 -29.19
N VAL A 242 33.12 3.77 -30.20
CA VAL A 242 32.65 4.47 -31.40
C VAL A 242 31.77 3.55 -32.26
N LYS A 243 30.69 4.10 -32.82
CA LYS A 243 29.72 3.39 -33.66
C LYS A 243 30.36 2.56 -34.78
N SER A 244 31.38 3.09 -35.46
CA SER A 244 32.12 2.37 -36.51
C SER A 244 32.81 1.11 -35.99
N SER A 245 33.43 1.19 -34.81
CA SER A 245 34.10 0.05 -34.17
C SER A 245 33.11 -1.02 -33.74
N TYR A 246 31.93 -0.64 -33.25
CA TYR A 246 30.85 -1.57 -32.94
C TYR A 246 30.41 -2.37 -34.17
N PHE A 247 30.09 -1.70 -35.28
CA PHE A 247 29.66 -2.41 -36.49
C PHE A 247 30.76 -3.27 -37.10
N TYR A 248 32.02 -2.84 -37.03
CA TYR A 248 33.18 -3.63 -37.45
C TYR A 248 33.32 -4.92 -36.64
N HIS A 249 33.28 -4.86 -35.31
CA HIS A 249 33.42 -6.06 -34.48
C HIS A 249 32.18 -6.95 -34.52
N ARG A 250 31.00 -6.38 -34.75
CA ARG A 250 29.75 -7.13 -34.93
C ARG A 250 29.73 -7.90 -36.24
N SER A 251 30.14 -7.29 -37.35
CA SER A 251 30.23 -7.98 -38.63
C SER A 251 31.27 -9.11 -38.60
N LEU A 252 32.41 -8.87 -37.95
CA LEU A 252 33.43 -9.91 -37.73
C LEU A 252 32.94 -11.06 -36.85
N SER A 253 32.04 -10.81 -35.89
CA SER A 253 31.50 -11.87 -35.03
C SER A 253 30.46 -12.73 -35.75
N ASN A 254 29.85 -12.22 -36.81
CA ASN A 254 28.90 -12.95 -37.65
C ASN A 254 29.56 -13.74 -38.80
N LEU A 255 30.82 -13.44 -39.12
CA LEU A 255 31.56 -14.15 -40.14
C LEU A 255 32.07 -15.49 -39.58
N PRO A 256 31.91 -16.61 -40.33
CA PRO A 256 32.59 -17.85 -39.98
C PRO A 256 34.10 -17.58 -39.98
N ASP A 257 34.81 -18.06 -38.96
CA ASP A 257 36.24 -17.80 -38.84
C ASP A 257 36.98 -18.43 -40.03
N LYS A 258 37.59 -17.59 -40.87
CA LYS A 258 38.30 -17.98 -42.10
C LYS A 258 39.34 -19.07 -41.86
N TYR A 259 39.89 -19.15 -40.64
CA TYR A 259 40.92 -20.10 -40.27
C TYR A 259 40.40 -21.13 -39.24
N THR A 260 39.09 -21.35 -39.13
CA THR A 260 38.51 -22.29 -38.16
C THR A 260 39.11 -23.67 -38.35
N ASP A 261 39.02 -24.21 -39.58
CA ASP A 261 39.51 -25.55 -39.90
C ASP A 261 41.03 -25.65 -39.73
N LEU A 262 41.75 -24.58 -40.05
CA LEU A 262 43.20 -24.49 -39.86
C LEU A 262 43.60 -24.48 -38.39
N ARG A 263 42.82 -23.82 -37.53
CA ARG A 263 43.05 -23.85 -36.07
C ARG A 263 42.71 -25.21 -35.46
N VAL A 264 41.73 -25.94 -36.00
CA VAL A 264 41.42 -27.30 -35.56
C VAL A 264 42.60 -28.22 -35.92
N MET A 265 43.01 -28.24 -37.20
CA MET A 265 44.17 -29.02 -37.64
C MET A 265 45.44 -28.69 -36.84
N LEU A 266 45.73 -27.40 -36.60
CA LEU A 266 46.90 -27.01 -35.83
C LEU A 266 46.83 -27.49 -34.37
N LYS A 267 45.63 -27.51 -33.77
CA LYS A 267 45.43 -28.05 -32.41
C LYS A 267 45.62 -29.56 -32.38
N ASP A 268 45.12 -30.27 -33.39
CA ASP A 268 45.24 -31.72 -33.47
C ASP A 268 46.72 -32.12 -33.59
N ILE A 269 47.46 -31.50 -34.52
CA ILE A 269 48.92 -31.69 -34.66
C ILE A 269 49.66 -31.37 -33.34
N PHE A 270 49.27 -30.30 -32.65
CA PHE A 270 49.87 -29.93 -31.37
C PHE A 270 49.59 -30.95 -30.25
N ILE A 271 48.40 -31.54 -30.21
CA ILE A 271 48.03 -32.56 -29.24
C ILE A 271 48.73 -33.89 -29.56
N GLU A 272 48.70 -34.33 -30.82
CA GLU A 272 49.34 -35.56 -31.30
C GLU A 272 50.86 -35.55 -31.07
N SER A 273 51.50 -34.39 -31.28
CA SER A 273 52.92 -34.19 -30.99
C SER A 273 53.26 -34.09 -29.50
N ARG A 274 52.31 -34.35 -28.60
CA ARG A 274 52.45 -34.20 -27.14
C ARG A 274 52.97 -32.81 -26.74
N ARG A 275 52.55 -31.77 -27.48
CA ARG A 275 52.94 -30.37 -27.27
C ARG A 275 54.43 -30.08 -27.41
N ALA A 276 55.19 -30.99 -28.03
CA ALA A 276 56.63 -30.84 -28.20
C ALA A 276 57.01 -29.97 -29.40
N TYR A 277 56.10 -29.81 -30.37
CA TYR A 277 56.38 -29.07 -31.59
C TYR A 277 56.21 -27.56 -31.38
N GLY A 278 57.28 -26.82 -31.68
CA GLY A 278 57.23 -25.37 -31.79
C GLY A 278 56.66 -24.92 -33.15
N TYR A 279 56.43 -23.61 -33.29
CA TYR A 279 55.81 -22.99 -34.47
C TYR A 279 56.39 -23.47 -35.82
N ARG A 280 57.73 -23.53 -35.94
CA ARG A 280 58.40 -23.93 -37.20
C ARG A 280 58.05 -25.38 -37.59
N ARG A 281 58.07 -26.29 -36.62
CA ARG A 281 57.77 -27.71 -36.84
C ARG A 281 56.29 -27.92 -37.15
N MET A 282 55.40 -27.20 -36.45
CA MET A 282 53.96 -27.21 -36.75
C MET A 282 53.65 -26.71 -38.16
N TYR A 283 54.35 -25.67 -38.63
CA TYR A 283 54.19 -25.16 -40.00
C TYR A 283 54.59 -26.19 -41.06
N GLU A 284 55.69 -26.92 -40.86
CA GLU A 284 56.14 -27.95 -41.80
C GLU A 284 55.16 -29.12 -41.90
N VAL A 285 54.65 -29.60 -40.76
CA VAL A 285 53.66 -30.69 -40.72
C VAL A 285 52.37 -30.26 -41.41
N LEU A 286 51.84 -29.08 -41.07
CA LEU A 286 50.64 -28.55 -41.70
C LEU A 286 50.80 -28.36 -43.22
N LYS A 287 51.98 -27.92 -43.67
CA LYS A 287 52.28 -27.76 -45.09
C LYS A 287 52.33 -29.10 -45.82
N ASN A 288 52.91 -30.13 -45.20
CA ASN A 288 52.96 -31.48 -45.77
C ASN A 288 51.57 -32.12 -45.85
N ASP A 289 50.76 -31.98 -44.80
CA ASP A 289 49.39 -32.51 -44.76
C ASP A 289 48.49 -31.81 -45.79
N MET A 290 48.61 -30.49 -45.95
CA MET A 290 47.92 -29.76 -47.03
C MET A 290 48.36 -30.21 -48.42
N LEU A 291 49.66 -30.43 -48.63
CA LEU A 291 50.20 -30.89 -49.92
C LEU A 291 49.71 -32.31 -50.24
N LEU A 292 49.62 -33.19 -49.24
CA LEU A 292 49.05 -34.53 -49.37
C LEU A 292 47.55 -34.47 -49.71
N PHE A 293 46.80 -33.59 -49.03
CA PHE A 293 45.37 -33.38 -49.30
C PHE A 293 45.11 -32.88 -50.73
N LEU A 294 45.87 -31.89 -51.20
CA LEU A 294 45.78 -31.36 -52.57
C LEU A 294 46.17 -32.39 -53.63
N LYS A 295 47.22 -33.19 -53.37
CA LYS A 295 47.61 -34.29 -54.28
C LYS A 295 46.54 -35.37 -54.38
N LYS A 296 45.86 -35.68 -53.27
CA LYS A 296 44.76 -36.65 -53.24
C LYS A 296 43.54 -36.15 -54.01
N LEU A 297 43.15 -34.89 -53.80
CA LEU A 297 42.06 -34.22 -54.53
C LEU A 297 42.28 -34.12 -56.05
N LEU A 298 43.52 -33.90 -56.49
CA LEU A 298 43.88 -33.82 -57.91
C LEU A 298 44.11 -35.19 -58.56
N GLY A 299 44.35 -36.24 -57.78
CA GLY A 299 44.49 -37.61 -58.29
C GLY A 299 43.15 -38.34 -58.49
N ASP A 300 42.07 -37.82 -57.92
CA ASP A 300 40.71 -38.35 -58.02
C ASP A 300 39.85 -37.60 -59.09
N LEU A 301 40.47 -36.73 -59.90
CA LEU A 301 39.90 -36.04 -61.08
C LEU A 301 40.38 -36.69 -62.38
#